data_AF-A0A0B7N6B3-F1
#
_entry.id   AF-A0A0B7N6B3-F1
#
_cell.length_a   1.000
_cell.length_b   1.000
_cell.length_c   1.000
_cell.angle_alpha   90.00
_cell.angle_beta   90.00
_cell.angle_gamma   90.00
#
_symmetry.space_group_name_H-M   'P 1'
#
loop_
_entity.id
_entity.type
_entity.pdbx_description
1 polymer ?
#
loop_
_entity_poly.entity_id
_entity_poly.type
_entity_poly.pdbx_seq_one_letter_code
_entity_poly.pdbx_strand_id
1 'polypeptide(L)'
;MMLVQGFTFHRCYPEQSPAPPSIKLLSYADDTLLFLHDVADLQVVAAHLQNYSLASNAQINFHKTCAISLSGHDIAPHWLTAMQQFDITHIWSVADEEAIRYLGHPLIQSSRQRQAFASHFLWTLRQTVELQSRRGISVYGRATIANSLIMSKCWYVLSVLPLPLEFLWNIRTIIASFVTLHIHPVISWYLMVTSKSRGSLGVIDLFAQQKALIYRRLDPILFERSNVLSISKYVRLHLLNHMNTTIMDMRLLFPAARSSALVGASITTVTMIFRAMDAIPRTFLPADRNPIECLLLPIPAIIQSTTSPYKLAKKLKSVTAGDIFELQASGFFLSPIPSNRLPNHLTFVAHRFRQALTRVDCLLRPFFRACLERTALSLYSQDDRPHIQAMLNLSSFHKDLHIQPSDDNFAYSQGRTRSFRQMVLEATERRLPATQAIAASSWKAFWALFLDHTLRNVFYRLIHHKIPTRLYSSHCNSSDDPRCAICLTVVESMDHFFFYCEVKQHFWDRLIQECLWPDSPTAFDLLVIFNVALAEVWKAHCRFIFDAVPSTTDSLFTLFQRALTKMQAEDNLPPSAG
;
A
#
# COMPACT_ATOMS: atom_id res chain seq x y z
N MET A 1 -20.93 25.38 36.12
CA MET A 1 -21.75 24.49 35.27
C MET A 1 -20.82 23.86 34.22
N MET A 2 -20.15 22.76 34.57
CA MET A 2 -19.26 22.07 33.63
C MET A 2 -20.12 21.22 32.69
N LEU A 3 -20.29 21.70 31.46
CA LEU A 3 -20.87 20.97 30.34
C LEU A 3 -20.08 19.68 30.11
N VAL A 4 -20.77 18.58 29.77
CA VAL A 4 -20.21 17.25 29.46
C VAL A 4 -18.81 17.34 28.85
N GLN A 5 -17.83 16.63 29.44
CA GLN A 5 -16.49 16.57 28.88
C GLN A 5 -16.54 15.76 27.58
N GLY A 6 -16.49 16.44 26.43
CA GLY A 6 -16.52 15.77 25.14
C GLY A 6 -15.31 14.86 24.94
N PHE A 7 -15.46 13.86 24.07
CA PHE A 7 -14.35 12.97 23.72
C PHE A 7 -13.25 13.76 23.00
N THR A 8 -12.04 13.68 23.55
CA THR A 8 -10.84 14.27 22.96
C THR A 8 -9.96 13.17 22.38
N PHE A 9 -9.61 13.32 21.11
CA PHE A 9 -8.58 12.47 20.53
C PHE A 9 -7.23 12.86 21.12
N HIS A 10 -6.63 11.92 21.86
CA HIS A 10 -5.35 12.14 22.52
C HIS A 10 -4.28 12.42 21.46
N ARG A 11 -3.43 13.42 21.73
CA ARG A 11 -2.28 13.74 20.88
C ARG A 11 -1.03 13.15 21.52
N CYS A 12 -0.30 12.33 20.78
CA CYS A 12 1.01 11.87 21.24
C CYS A 12 2.11 12.93 21.06
N TYR A 13 1.86 14.01 20.30
CA TYR A 13 2.85 15.04 19.95
C TYR A 13 2.29 16.47 19.94
N PRO A 14 3.11 17.48 20.27
CA PRO A 14 2.77 18.89 20.09
C PRO A 14 2.91 19.28 18.60
N GLU A 15 1.80 19.36 17.87
CA GLU A 15 1.73 20.00 16.54
C GLU A 15 1.24 21.46 16.69
N GLN A 16 1.66 22.34 15.77
CA GLN A 16 1.19 23.74 15.65
C GLN A 16 -0.26 23.87 15.13
N SER A 17 -0.83 22.80 14.54
CA SER A 17 -2.21 22.81 14.02
C SER A 17 -3.23 22.67 15.17
N PRO A 18 -4.35 23.40 15.16
CA PRO A 18 -5.35 23.34 16.24
C PRO A 18 -5.90 21.92 16.41
N ALA A 19 -6.09 21.51 17.67
CA ALA A 19 -6.73 20.24 17.98
C ALA A 19 -8.11 20.17 17.33
N PRO A 20 -8.50 19.02 16.75
CA PRO A 20 -9.89 18.86 16.37
C PRO A 20 -10.74 19.07 17.64
N PRO A 21 -11.92 19.71 17.50
CA PRO A 21 -12.77 20.00 18.64
C PRO A 21 -13.17 18.70 19.34
N SER A 22 -13.39 18.78 20.66
CA SER A 22 -13.92 17.64 21.40
C SER A 22 -15.31 17.28 20.88
N ILE A 23 -15.55 15.99 20.67
CA ILE A 23 -16.83 15.49 20.16
C ILE A 23 -17.67 15.07 21.35
N LYS A 24 -18.77 15.80 21.58
CA LYS A 24 -19.75 15.48 22.64
C LYS A 24 -20.87 14.59 22.13
N LEU A 25 -21.32 14.89 20.92
CA LEU A 25 -22.53 14.35 20.30
C LEU A 25 -22.29 14.15 18.81
N LEU A 26 -22.71 13.02 18.28
CA LEU A 26 -22.90 12.80 16.85
C LEU A 26 -24.34 12.36 16.66
N SER A 27 -25.09 13.03 15.79
CA SER A 27 -26.46 12.64 15.46
C SER A 27 -26.62 12.45 13.96
N TYR A 28 -27.43 11.47 13.59
CA TYR A 28 -27.87 11.23 12.23
C TYR A 28 -29.36 10.89 12.28
N ALA A 29 -30.21 11.86 11.92
CA ALA A 29 -31.65 11.80 12.19
C ALA A 29 -31.91 11.56 13.70
N ASP A 30 -32.65 10.50 14.04
CA ASP A 30 -32.96 10.08 15.41
C ASP A 30 -31.83 9.28 16.08
N ASP A 31 -30.96 8.64 15.29
CA ASP A 31 -29.81 7.91 15.82
C ASP A 31 -28.78 8.88 16.40
N THR A 32 -28.60 8.81 17.71
CA THR A 32 -27.75 9.75 18.48
C THR A 32 -26.69 9.00 19.27
N LEU A 33 -25.43 9.40 19.08
CA LEU A 33 -24.27 8.86 19.78
C LEU A 33 -23.68 9.93 20.70
N LEU A 34 -23.68 9.62 21.99
CA LEU A 34 -23.18 10.46 23.08
C LEU A 34 -21.84 9.93 23.57
N PHE A 35 -20.88 10.83 23.80
CA PHE A 35 -19.60 10.48 24.42
C PHE A 35 -19.60 10.96 25.86
N LEU A 36 -19.36 10.04 26.79
CA LEU A 36 -19.34 10.28 28.23
C LEU A 36 -17.94 9.99 28.76
N HIS A 37 -17.41 10.88 29.60
CA HIS A 37 -16.13 10.67 30.28
C HIS A 37 -16.34 10.02 31.65
N ASP A 38 -17.36 10.47 32.40
CA ASP A 38 -17.65 9.97 33.75
C ASP A 38 -19.16 9.84 34.05
N VAL A 39 -19.47 9.29 35.22
CA VAL A 39 -20.86 9.10 35.67
C VAL A 39 -21.59 10.43 35.92
N ALA A 40 -20.87 11.53 36.14
CA ALA A 40 -21.49 12.84 36.31
C ALA A 40 -22.03 13.37 34.97
N ASP A 41 -21.31 13.12 33.86
CA ASP A 41 -21.81 13.44 32.51
C ASP A 41 -23.15 12.74 32.22
N LEU A 42 -23.35 11.52 32.73
CA LEU A 42 -24.59 10.77 32.54
C LEU A 42 -25.79 11.48 33.18
N GLN A 43 -25.62 12.07 34.38
CA GLN A 43 -26.69 12.82 35.05
C GLN A 43 -27.05 14.08 34.26
N VAL A 44 -26.05 14.76 33.70
CA VAL A 44 -26.25 15.94 32.85
C VAL A 44 -27.02 15.56 31.58
N VAL A 45 -26.67 14.43 30.96
CA VAL A 45 -27.39 13.88 29.81
C VAL A 45 -28.83 13.55 30.17
N ALA A 46 -29.08 12.92 31.33
CA ALA A 46 -30.43 12.63 31.81
C ALA A 46 -31.32 13.89 31.85
N ALA A 47 -30.79 14.96 32.44
CA ALA A 47 -31.49 16.24 32.56
C ALA A 47 -31.77 16.87 31.18
N HIS A 48 -30.80 16.84 30.27
CA HIS A 48 -30.99 17.36 28.91
C HIS A 48 -32.00 16.55 28.11
N LEU A 49 -31.96 15.23 28.23
CA LEU A 49 -32.88 14.31 27.58
C LEU A 49 -34.32 14.49 28.09
N GLN A 50 -34.49 14.68 29.41
CA GLN A 50 -35.80 15.00 30.00
C GLN A 50 -36.33 16.35 29.51
N ASN A 51 -35.49 17.40 29.52
CA ASN A 51 -35.87 18.72 29.02
C ASN A 51 -36.24 18.69 27.53
N TYR A 52 -35.49 17.95 26.72
CA TYR A 52 -35.80 17.74 25.32
C TYR A 52 -37.12 16.99 25.14
N SER A 53 -37.36 15.94 25.93
CA SER A 53 -38.61 15.17 25.90
C SER A 53 -39.82 16.05 26.24
N LEU A 54 -39.71 16.90 27.27
CA LEU A 54 -40.75 17.85 27.66
C LEU A 54 -41.00 18.93 26.59
N ALA A 55 -39.96 19.43 25.93
CA ALA A 55 -40.09 20.49 24.93
C ALA A 55 -40.60 19.97 23.58
N SER A 56 -40.23 18.74 23.20
CA SER A 56 -40.55 18.16 21.89
C SER A 56 -41.71 17.16 21.90
N ASN A 57 -42.18 16.75 23.08
CA ASN A 57 -43.07 15.60 23.29
C ASN A 57 -42.51 14.27 22.74
N ALA A 58 -41.21 14.19 22.44
CA ALA A 58 -40.57 12.95 22.01
C ALA A 58 -40.20 12.08 23.22
N GLN A 59 -40.29 10.76 23.07
CA GLN A 59 -39.87 9.81 24.11
C GLN A 59 -38.62 9.04 23.66
N ILE A 60 -37.70 8.84 24.60
CA ILE A 60 -36.49 8.05 24.33
C ILE A 60 -36.84 6.57 24.37
N ASN A 61 -36.34 5.87 23.37
CA ASN A 61 -36.50 4.45 23.26
C ASN A 61 -35.34 3.74 24.00
N PHE A 62 -35.53 3.48 25.29
CA PHE A 62 -34.51 2.82 26.12
C PHE A 62 -34.19 1.38 25.68
N HIS A 63 -35.13 0.65 25.06
CA HIS A 63 -34.85 -0.70 24.55
C HIS A 63 -33.89 -0.72 23.35
N LYS A 64 -33.72 0.42 22.66
CA LYS A 64 -32.72 0.58 21.60
C LYS A 64 -31.43 1.24 22.09
N THR A 65 -31.45 1.83 23.29
CA THR A 65 -30.28 2.48 23.88
C THR A 65 -29.26 1.43 24.30
N CYS A 66 -28.01 1.63 23.92
CA CYS A 66 -26.92 0.72 24.23
C CYS A 66 -25.68 1.51 24.67
N ALA A 67 -24.89 0.94 25.58
CA ALA A 67 -23.61 1.49 25.98
C ALA A 67 -22.45 0.66 25.41
N ILE A 68 -21.38 1.32 24.99
CA ILE A 68 -20.14 0.68 24.53
C ILE A 68 -18.93 1.31 25.24
N SER A 69 -18.05 0.46 25.76
CA SER A 69 -16.77 0.89 26.34
C SER A 69 -15.77 1.23 25.25
N LEU A 70 -15.20 2.44 25.22
CA LEU A 70 -14.15 2.80 24.24
C LEU A 70 -12.72 2.55 24.75
N SER A 71 -12.55 2.26 26.05
CA SER A 71 -11.23 2.09 26.68
C SER A 71 -10.57 0.74 26.36
N GLY A 72 -11.34 -0.23 25.83
CA GLY A 72 -10.88 -1.60 25.63
C GLY A 72 -10.76 -2.41 26.93
N HIS A 73 -11.11 -1.82 28.06
CA HIS A 73 -11.17 -2.47 29.37
C HIS A 73 -12.62 -2.69 29.80
N ASP A 74 -12.82 -3.67 30.69
CA ASP A 74 -14.11 -3.87 31.33
C ASP A 74 -14.36 -2.73 32.34
N ILE A 75 -15.30 -1.86 31.99
CA ILE A 75 -15.75 -0.74 32.81
C ILE A 75 -17.12 -1.01 33.44
N ALA A 76 -17.72 -2.18 33.19
CA ALA A 76 -19.06 -2.52 33.64
C ALA A 76 -19.24 -2.35 35.15
N PRO A 77 -18.30 -2.76 36.04
CA PRO A 77 -18.49 -2.63 37.48
C PRO A 77 -18.73 -1.19 37.96
N HIS A 78 -18.14 -0.20 37.30
CA HIS A 78 -18.26 1.22 37.70
C HIS A 78 -19.47 1.92 37.09
N TRP A 79 -19.93 1.47 35.92
CA TRP A 79 -20.95 2.16 35.14
C TRP A 79 -22.33 1.51 35.21
N LEU A 80 -22.41 0.19 35.42
CA LEU A 80 -23.67 -0.54 35.29
C LEU A 80 -24.73 -0.05 36.30
N THR A 81 -24.33 0.17 37.56
CA THR A 81 -25.23 0.71 38.59
C THR A 81 -25.80 2.08 38.20
N ALA A 82 -25.00 2.95 37.60
CA ALA A 82 -25.45 4.27 37.17
C ALA A 82 -26.31 4.22 35.90
N MET A 83 -26.11 3.21 35.05
CA MET A 83 -26.79 3.05 33.77
C MET A 83 -28.14 2.33 33.88
N GLN A 84 -28.43 1.67 35.00
CA GLN A 84 -29.72 1.03 35.28
C GLN A 84 -30.92 1.97 35.14
N GLN A 85 -30.76 3.26 35.46
CA GLN A 85 -31.82 4.26 35.30
C GLN A 85 -32.27 4.47 33.83
N PHE A 86 -31.48 4.00 32.86
CA PHE A 86 -31.76 4.08 31.42
C PHE A 86 -32.12 2.71 30.81
N ASP A 87 -32.44 1.71 31.64
CA ASP A 87 -32.73 0.32 31.22
C ASP A 87 -31.55 -0.37 30.49
N ILE A 88 -30.33 0.10 30.73
CA ILE A 88 -29.12 -0.47 30.15
C ILE A 88 -28.57 -1.52 31.12
N THR A 89 -28.71 -2.79 30.74
CA THR A 89 -28.27 -3.96 31.54
C THR A 89 -26.95 -4.55 31.08
N HIS A 90 -26.43 -4.12 29.92
CA HIS A 90 -25.18 -4.60 29.33
C HIS A 90 -24.35 -3.46 28.74
N ILE A 91 -23.05 -3.51 28.95
CA ILE A 91 -22.08 -2.60 28.31
C ILE A 91 -21.25 -3.42 27.33
N TRP A 92 -21.39 -3.10 26.05
CA TRP A 92 -20.64 -3.76 24.98
C TRP A 92 -19.14 -3.47 25.12
N SER A 93 -18.34 -4.51 24.96
CA SER A 93 -16.90 -4.50 25.17
C SER A 93 -16.15 -5.37 24.16
N VAL A 94 -14.83 -5.44 24.32
CA VAL A 94 -13.97 -6.33 23.54
C VAL A 94 -14.29 -7.82 23.75
N ALA A 95 -14.93 -8.16 24.88
CA ALA A 95 -15.25 -9.54 25.27
C ALA A 95 -16.46 -10.10 24.53
N ASP A 96 -17.32 -9.26 23.95
CA ASP A 96 -18.53 -9.69 23.24
C ASP A 96 -18.25 -10.37 21.89
N GLU A 97 -19.15 -11.27 21.49
CA GLU A 97 -19.00 -12.02 20.23
C GLU A 97 -19.22 -11.16 19.00
N GLU A 98 -20.25 -10.31 19.08
CA GLU A 98 -20.62 -9.40 18.04
C GLU A 98 -20.24 -7.96 18.42
N ALA A 99 -20.07 -7.12 17.41
CA ALA A 99 -19.89 -5.70 17.60
C ALA A 99 -21.25 -4.99 17.50
N ILE A 100 -21.47 -4.00 18.37
CA ILE A 100 -22.60 -3.08 18.25
C ILE A 100 -22.58 -2.40 16.87
N ARG A 101 -23.76 -2.20 16.29
CA ARG A 101 -23.91 -1.57 14.96
C ARG A 101 -24.43 -0.16 15.10
N TYR A 102 -23.72 0.80 14.50
CA TYR A 102 -24.13 2.19 14.40
C TYR A 102 -24.13 2.62 12.95
N LEU A 103 -25.28 3.10 12.43
CA LEU A 103 -25.47 3.48 11.01
C LEU A 103 -25.00 2.38 10.03
N GLY A 104 -25.24 1.12 10.38
CA GLY A 104 -24.81 -0.05 9.60
C GLY A 104 -23.32 -0.42 9.73
N HIS A 105 -22.52 0.34 10.48
CA HIS A 105 -21.12 0.00 10.78
C HIS A 105 -20.97 -0.74 12.10
N PRO A 106 -20.30 -1.91 12.11
CA PRO A 106 -19.93 -2.56 13.36
C PRO A 106 -18.79 -1.79 14.04
N LEU A 107 -18.97 -1.39 15.29
CA LEU A 107 -17.92 -0.79 16.12
C LEU A 107 -17.03 -1.91 16.67
N ILE A 108 -16.10 -2.38 15.83
CA ILE A 108 -15.25 -3.54 16.11
C ILE A 108 -14.12 -3.16 17.08
N GLN A 109 -13.99 -3.94 18.15
CA GLN A 109 -12.93 -3.81 19.15
C GLN A 109 -12.00 -5.03 19.19
N SER A 110 -12.47 -6.20 18.71
CA SER A 110 -11.69 -7.44 18.68
C SER A 110 -11.62 -8.10 17.30
N SER A 111 -10.59 -8.93 17.09
CA SER A 111 -10.48 -9.75 15.88
C SER A 111 -11.65 -10.73 15.74
N ARG A 112 -12.22 -11.19 16.87
CA ARG A 112 -13.36 -12.11 16.92
C ARG A 112 -14.63 -11.46 16.39
N GLN A 113 -14.96 -10.25 16.86
CA GLN A 113 -16.08 -9.45 16.35
C GLN A 113 -15.94 -9.16 14.85
N ARG A 114 -14.71 -8.88 14.39
CA ARG A 114 -14.43 -8.68 12.96
C ARG A 114 -14.76 -9.93 12.14
N GLN A 115 -14.35 -11.09 12.61
CA GLN A 115 -14.57 -12.36 11.94
C GLN A 115 -16.07 -12.73 11.93
N ALA A 116 -16.77 -12.55 13.04
CA ALA A 116 -18.22 -12.75 13.12
C ALA A 116 -18.98 -11.88 12.11
N PHE A 117 -18.67 -10.57 12.08
CA PHE A 117 -19.25 -9.66 11.09
C PHE A 117 -18.93 -10.07 9.65
N ALA A 118 -17.67 -10.40 9.37
CA ALA A 118 -17.24 -10.83 8.04
C ALA A 118 -17.99 -12.07 7.56
N SER A 119 -18.11 -13.09 8.41
CA SER A 119 -18.84 -14.33 8.10
C SER A 119 -20.32 -14.07 7.82
N HIS A 120 -20.99 -13.29 8.67
CA HIS A 120 -22.39 -12.93 8.50
C HIS A 120 -22.63 -12.11 7.22
N PHE A 121 -21.73 -11.16 6.90
CA PHE A 121 -21.81 -10.36 5.69
C PHE A 121 -21.64 -11.21 4.43
N LEU A 122 -20.64 -12.11 4.41
CA LEU A 122 -20.44 -13.05 3.29
C LEU A 122 -21.65 -13.96 3.10
N TRP A 123 -22.25 -14.44 4.18
CA TRP A 123 -23.49 -15.23 4.11
C TRP A 123 -24.62 -14.44 3.47
N THR A 124 -24.85 -13.19 3.90
CA THR A 124 -25.88 -12.31 3.33
C THR A 124 -25.67 -12.04 1.84
N LEU A 125 -24.42 -11.88 1.41
CA LEU A 125 -24.08 -11.75 -0.01
C LEU A 125 -24.39 -13.03 -0.79
N ARG A 126 -24.04 -14.21 -0.26
CA ARG A 126 -24.36 -15.50 -0.90
C ARG A 126 -25.86 -15.69 -1.08
N GLN A 127 -26.67 -15.34 -0.07
CA GLN A 127 -28.12 -15.38 -0.17
C GLN A 127 -28.65 -14.44 -1.26
N THR A 128 -28.09 -13.22 -1.35
CA THR A 128 -28.45 -12.29 -2.43
C THR A 128 -28.12 -12.87 -3.80
N VAL A 129 -26.94 -13.48 -3.96
CA VAL A 129 -26.51 -14.12 -5.21
C VAL A 129 -27.42 -15.28 -5.56
N GLU A 130 -27.71 -16.18 -4.63
CA GLU A 130 -28.55 -17.35 -4.86
C GLU A 130 -29.94 -16.98 -5.39
N LEU A 131 -30.58 -15.96 -4.79
CA LEU A 131 -31.87 -15.45 -5.25
C LEU A 131 -31.82 -14.90 -6.67
N GLN A 132 -30.71 -14.25 -7.06
CA GLN A 132 -30.54 -13.73 -8.41
C GLN A 132 -30.15 -14.81 -9.42
N SER A 133 -29.42 -15.85 -8.99
CA SER A 133 -29.00 -16.98 -9.83
C SER A 133 -30.19 -17.81 -10.35
N ARG A 134 -31.33 -17.79 -9.65
CA ARG A 134 -32.57 -18.48 -10.08
C ARG A 134 -33.22 -17.84 -11.31
N ARG A 135 -32.78 -16.66 -11.71
CA ARG A 135 -33.31 -15.92 -12.86
C ARG A 135 -32.50 -16.28 -14.11
N GLY A 136 -33.16 -16.52 -15.24
CA GLY A 136 -32.52 -16.81 -16.54
C GLY A 136 -31.83 -15.60 -17.17
N ILE A 137 -30.81 -15.05 -16.51
CA ILE A 137 -30.14 -13.80 -16.90
C ILE A 137 -28.87 -14.11 -17.71
N SER A 138 -28.64 -13.34 -18.77
CA SER A 138 -27.41 -13.43 -19.57
C SER A 138 -26.15 -13.10 -18.77
N VAL A 139 -24.97 -13.53 -19.25
CA VAL A 139 -23.67 -13.25 -18.64
C VAL A 139 -23.45 -11.74 -18.42
N TYR A 140 -23.83 -10.94 -19.42
CA TYR A 140 -23.77 -9.48 -19.37
C TYR A 140 -24.73 -8.90 -18.32
N GLY A 141 -25.95 -9.44 -18.24
CA GLY A 141 -26.91 -9.05 -17.21
C GLY A 141 -26.40 -9.39 -15.80
N ARG A 142 -25.78 -10.56 -15.61
CA ARG A 142 -25.17 -10.95 -14.33
C ARG A 142 -24.00 -10.06 -13.95
N ALA A 143 -23.13 -9.70 -14.89
CA ALA A 143 -22.07 -8.72 -14.63
C ALA A 143 -22.64 -7.34 -14.21
N THR A 144 -23.76 -6.93 -14.81
CA THR A 144 -24.45 -5.67 -14.45
C THR A 144 -25.05 -5.74 -13.05
N ILE A 145 -25.67 -6.86 -12.68
CA ILE A 145 -26.20 -7.11 -11.32
C ILE A 145 -25.07 -7.18 -10.29
N ALA A 146 -23.96 -7.82 -10.64
CA ALA A 146 -22.78 -7.87 -9.77
C ALA A 146 -22.32 -6.45 -9.40
N ASN A 147 -22.15 -5.57 -10.38
CA ASN A 147 -21.75 -4.18 -10.14
C ASN A 147 -22.80 -3.37 -9.37
N SER A 148 -24.08 -3.50 -9.74
CA SER A 148 -25.13 -2.56 -9.31
C SER A 148 -25.83 -2.98 -8.01
N LEU A 149 -25.93 -4.29 -7.74
CA LEU A 149 -26.66 -4.85 -6.59
C LEU A 149 -25.75 -5.54 -5.58
N ILE A 150 -24.84 -6.41 -6.03
CA ILE A 150 -24.03 -7.21 -5.12
C ILE A 150 -22.91 -6.34 -4.53
N MET A 151 -22.12 -5.70 -5.40
CA MET A 151 -20.99 -4.90 -4.95
C MET A 151 -21.38 -3.56 -4.32
N SER A 152 -22.55 -3.00 -4.66
CA SER A 152 -23.04 -1.77 -4.03
C SER A 152 -23.22 -1.94 -2.51
N LYS A 153 -23.60 -3.14 -2.05
CA LYS A 153 -23.64 -3.50 -0.62
C LYS A 153 -22.25 -3.52 0.04
N CYS A 154 -21.18 -3.75 -0.72
CA CYS A 154 -19.82 -3.82 -0.21
C CYS A 154 -19.17 -2.44 0.00
N TRP A 155 -19.49 -1.45 -0.84
CA TRP A 155 -18.77 -0.16 -0.85
C TRP A 155 -18.80 0.58 0.47
N TYR A 156 -19.93 0.55 1.16
CA TYR A 156 -20.08 1.20 2.45
C TYR A 156 -19.10 0.60 3.48
N VAL A 157 -19.11 -0.74 3.60
CA VAL A 157 -18.25 -1.52 4.50
C VAL A 157 -16.76 -1.36 4.16
N LEU A 158 -16.40 -1.52 2.87
CA LEU A 158 -15.02 -1.48 2.40
C LEU A 158 -14.37 -0.08 2.52
N SER A 159 -15.18 0.97 2.66
CA SER A 159 -14.68 2.33 2.81
C SER A 159 -14.18 2.67 4.22
N VAL A 160 -14.63 1.93 5.25
CA VAL A 160 -14.33 2.23 6.67
C VAL A 160 -13.56 1.10 7.33
N LEU A 161 -13.98 -0.15 7.13
CA LEU A 161 -13.54 -1.24 8.00
C LEU A 161 -12.22 -1.85 7.54
N PRO A 162 -11.25 -2.05 8.46
CA PRO A 162 -10.04 -2.82 8.19
C PRO A 162 -10.36 -4.32 8.12
N LEU A 163 -10.64 -4.79 6.90
CA LEU A 163 -11.01 -6.18 6.63
C LEU A 163 -9.87 -6.96 5.95
N PRO A 164 -9.61 -8.21 6.36
CA PRO A 164 -8.56 -9.04 5.79
C PRO A 164 -8.67 -9.18 4.27
N LEU A 165 -7.54 -9.44 3.61
CA LEU A 165 -7.54 -9.70 2.17
C LEU A 165 -8.37 -10.94 1.82
N GLU A 166 -8.37 -11.95 2.68
CA GLU A 166 -9.21 -13.15 2.56
C GLU A 166 -10.70 -12.82 2.43
N PHE A 167 -11.19 -11.81 3.16
CA PHE A 167 -12.58 -11.38 3.06
C PHE A 167 -12.90 -10.83 1.66
N LEU A 168 -12.01 -10.02 1.09
CA LEU A 168 -12.15 -9.52 -0.29
C LEU A 168 -12.11 -10.66 -1.31
N TRP A 169 -11.27 -11.68 -1.07
CA TRP A 169 -11.23 -12.90 -1.87
C TRP A 169 -12.56 -13.62 -1.89
N ASN A 170 -13.14 -13.83 -0.71
CA ASN A 170 -14.43 -14.49 -0.61
C ASN A 170 -15.53 -13.74 -1.38
N ILE A 171 -15.56 -12.40 -1.30
CA ILE A 171 -16.48 -11.58 -2.10
C ILE A 171 -16.22 -11.76 -3.59
N ARG A 172 -14.96 -11.69 -4.02
CA ARG A 172 -14.58 -11.88 -5.42
C ARG A 172 -15.02 -13.24 -5.94
N THR A 173 -14.78 -14.31 -5.20
CA THR A 173 -15.16 -15.68 -5.59
C THR A 173 -16.67 -15.81 -5.74
N ILE A 174 -17.45 -15.24 -4.81
CA ILE A 174 -18.92 -15.20 -4.90
C ILE A 174 -19.36 -14.52 -6.20
N ILE A 175 -18.77 -13.37 -6.53
CA ILE A 175 -19.10 -12.62 -7.75
C ILE A 175 -18.67 -13.37 -9.01
N ALA A 176 -17.45 -13.90 -9.04
CA ALA A 176 -16.93 -14.63 -10.18
C ALA A 176 -17.82 -15.84 -10.49
N SER A 177 -18.14 -16.65 -9.46
CA SER A 177 -19.05 -17.80 -9.56
C SER A 177 -20.43 -17.40 -10.07
N PHE A 178 -20.98 -16.28 -9.61
CA PHE A 178 -22.26 -15.75 -10.09
C PHE A 178 -22.21 -15.36 -11.57
N VAL A 179 -21.20 -14.58 -11.98
CA VAL A 179 -21.09 -14.10 -13.36
C VAL A 179 -20.89 -15.26 -14.32
N THR A 180 -20.06 -16.25 -13.96
CA THR A 180 -19.77 -17.43 -14.80
C THR A 180 -20.68 -18.61 -14.54
N LEU A 181 -21.83 -18.39 -13.91
CA LEU A 181 -22.81 -19.43 -13.66
C LEU A 181 -23.18 -20.15 -14.99
N HIS A 182 -22.99 -21.47 -15.01
CA HIS A 182 -23.19 -22.35 -16.16
C HIS A 182 -22.32 -22.04 -17.40
N ILE A 183 -21.16 -21.39 -17.22
CA ILE A 183 -20.20 -21.13 -18.31
C ILE A 183 -18.94 -21.96 -18.11
N HIS A 184 -18.61 -22.79 -19.10
CA HIS A 184 -17.34 -23.51 -19.18
C HIS A 184 -16.73 -23.37 -20.58
N PRO A 185 -15.41 -23.10 -20.71
CA PRO A 185 -14.45 -22.83 -19.63
C PRO A 185 -14.73 -21.51 -18.90
N VAL A 186 -14.27 -21.39 -17.65
CA VAL A 186 -14.57 -20.24 -16.80
C VAL A 186 -13.82 -19.00 -17.33
N ILE A 187 -14.54 -17.88 -17.43
CA ILE A 187 -13.94 -16.58 -17.80
C ILE A 187 -13.03 -16.15 -16.65
N SER A 188 -11.78 -15.76 -16.93
CA SER A 188 -10.91 -15.28 -15.84
C SER A 188 -11.36 -13.94 -15.29
N TRP A 189 -11.06 -13.69 -14.02
CA TRP A 189 -11.37 -12.40 -13.39
C TRP A 189 -10.75 -11.22 -14.13
N TYR A 190 -9.52 -11.37 -14.62
CA TYR A 190 -8.85 -10.33 -15.40
C TYR A 190 -9.69 -9.93 -16.61
N LEU A 191 -10.18 -10.93 -17.36
CA LEU A 191 -11.08 -10.67 -18.47
C LEU A 191 -12.35 -10.01 -17.96
N MET A 192 -13.05 -10.56 -16.96
CA MET A 192 -14.29 -9.96 -16.44
C MET A 192 -14.16 -8.47 -16.09
N VAL A 193 -13.04 -8.07 -15.49
CA VAL A 193 -12.79 -6.70 -15.05
C VAL A 193 -12.40 -5.75 -16.18
N THR A 194 -11.82 -6.29 -17.26
CA THR A 194 -11.34 -5.49 -18.40
C THR A 194 -12.46 -4.60 -18.95
N SER A 195 -12.10 -3.39 -19.38
CA SER A 195 -13.05 -2.39 -19.88
C SER A 195 -13.92 -2.92 -21.02
N LYS A 196 -15.19 -2.50 -21.04
CA LYS A 196 -16.14 -2.83 -22.11
C LYS A 196 -15.67 -2.38 -23.49
N SER A 197 -14.91 -1.28 -23.54
CA SER A 197 -14.27 -0.77 -24.77
C SER A 197 -13.31 -1.79 -25.42
N ARG A 198 -12.72 -2.68 -24.63
CA ARG A 198 -11.85 -3.77 -25.10
C ARG A 198 -12.62 -5.09 -25.28
N GLY A 199 -13.95 -5.05 -25.35
CA GLY A 199 -14.81 -6.21 -25.64
C GLY A 199 -15.14 -7.10 -24.44
N SER A 200 -14.93 -6.65 -23.20
CA SER A 200 -15.20 -7.47 -22.00
C SER A 200 -16.38 -6.99 -21.14
N LEU A 201 -16.62 -7.63 -19.99
CA LEU A 201 -17.80 -7.45 -19.15
C LEU A 201 -17.79 -6.15 -18.31
N GLY A 202 -16.62 -5.59 -18.00
CA GLY A 202 -16.48 -4.37 -17.19
C GLY A 202 -16.97 -4.55 -15.74
N VAL A 203 -16.72 -5.72 -15.15
CA VAL A 203 -16.93 -5.98 -13.72
C VAL A 203 -15.96 -5.10 -12.92
N ILE A 204 -16.41 -4.53 -11.81
CA ILE A 204 -15.55 -3.66 -10.99
C ILE A 204 -14.53 -4.51 -10.23
N ASP A 205 -13.24 -4.17 -10.34
CA ASP A 205 -12.22 -4.79 -9.49
C ASP A 205 -12.39 -4.34 -8.03
N LEU A 206 -12.62 -5.31 -7.14
CA LEU A 206 -12.86 -5.08 -5.71
C LEU A 206 -11.68 -4.44 -4.99
N PHE A 207 -10.45 -4.85 -5.34
CA PHE A 207 -9.24 -4.36 -4.67
C PHE A 207 -8.92 -2.94 -5.10
N ALA A 208 -9.00 -2.67 -6.41
CA ALA A 208 -8.86 -1.32 -6.94
C ALA A 208 -9.95 -0.40 -6.38
N GLN A 209 -11.19 -0.86 -6.27
CA GLN A 209 -12.28 -0.08 -5.70
C GLN A 209 -12.08 0.20 -4.20
N GLN A 210 -11.62 -0.76 -3.40
CA GLN A 210 -11.31 -0.51 -1.99
C GLN A 210 -10.24 0.57 -1.85
N LYS A 211 -9.12 0.45 -2.58
CA LYS A 211 -8.06 1.46 -2.59
C LYS A 211 -8.60 2.83 -3.00
N ALA A 212 -9.48 2.88 -4.00
CA ALA A 212 -10.10 4.11 -4.47
C ALA A 212 -11.02 4.77 -3.41
N LEU A 213 -11.77 3.98 -2.64
CA LEU A 213 -12.62 4.48 -1.56
C LEU A 213 -11.79 5.05 -0.40
N ILE A 214 -10.67 4.39 -0.07
CA ILE A 214 -9.72 4.88 0.94
C ILE A 214 -9.00 6.14 0.45
N TYR A 215 -8.59 6.16 -0.83
CA TYR A 215 -7.99 7.33 -1.45
C TYR A 215 -8.89 8.57 -1.34
N ARG A 216 -10.22 8.44 -1.44
CA ARG A 216 -11.15 9.56 -1.26
C ARG A 216 -10.98 10.30 0.07
N ARG A 217 -10.55 9.61 1.13
CA ARG A 217 -10.27 10.21 2.46
C ARG A 217 -8.85 10.72 2.59
N LEU A 218 -7.93 10.14 1.81
CA LEU A 218 -6.52 10.51 1.75
C LEU A 218 -6.27 11.75 0.86
N ASP A 219 -7.05 11.94 -0.20
CA ASP A 219 -6.94 13.07 -1.13
C ASP A 219 -6.84 14.45 -0.44
N PRO A 220 -7.73 14.84 0.49
CA PRO A 220 -7.61 16.14 1.17
C PRO A 220 -6.46 16.22 2.19
N ILE A 221 -5.74 15.11 2.43
CA ILE A 221 -4.53 15.08 3.26
C ILE A 221 -3.29 15.27 2.38
N LEU A 222 -3.30 14.71 1.16
CA LEU A 222 -2.20 14.82 0.20
C LEU A 222 -2.21 16.15 -0.55
N PHE A 223 -3.39 16.66 -0.87
CA PHE A 223 -3.56 17.83 -1.71
C PHE A 223 -4.47 18.85 -1.04
N GLU A 224 -4.11 20.13 -1.16
CA GLU A 224 -4.99 21.22 -0.74
C GLU A 224 -6.26 21.22 -1.60
N ARG A 225 -7.41 21.03 -0.96
CA ARG A 225 -8.73 21.05 -1.60
C ARG A 225 -9.58 22.12 -0.94
N SER A 226 -10.34 22.87 -1.74
CA SER A 226 -11.19 23.98 -1.25
C SER A 226 -12.32 23.53 -0.31
N ASN A 227 -12.79 22.27 -0.42
CA ASN A 227 -13.83 21.70 0.45
C ASN A 227 -13.29 20.52 1.28
N VAL A 228 -12.51 20.83 2.32
CA VAL A 228 -11.98 19.82 3.24
C VAL A 228 -13.09 19.31 4.16
N LEU A 229 -13.48 18.05 4.00
CA LEU A 229 -14.38 17.38 4.95
C LEU A 229 -13.76 17.38 6.35
N SER A 230 -14.53 17.72 7.39
CA SER A 230 -14.05 17.71 8.79
C SER A 230 -13.39 16.39 9.21
N ILE A 231 -13.78 15.27 8.56
CA ILE A 231 -13.21 13.94 8.81
C ILE A 231 -11.71 13.85 8.50
N SER A 232 -11.18 14.62 7.55
CA SER A 232 -9.75 14.55 7.17
C SER A 232 -8.84 14.98 8.33
N LYS A 233 -9.30 15.91 9.18
CA LYS A 233 -8.57 16.35 10.39
C LYS A 233 -8.39 15.20 11.37
N TYR A 234 -9.44 14.39 11.57
CA TYR A 234 -9.39 13.21 12.44
C TYR A 234 -8.55 12.08 11.83
N VAL A 235 -8.65 11.84 10.52
CA VAL A 235 -7.81 10.85 9.82
C VAL A 235 -6.33 11.27 9.90
N ARG A 236 -6.02 12.56 9.71
CA ARG A 236 -4.68 13.11 9.86
C ARG A 236 -4.14 12.85 11.28
N LEU A 237 -4.91 13.18 12.30
CA LEU A 237 -4.50 12.96 13.70
C LEU A 237 -4.33 11.47 14.02
N HIS A 238 -5.21 10.59 13.51
CA HIS A 238 -5.08 9.15 13.65
C HIS A 238 -3.78 8.63 13.02
N LEU A 239 -3.43 9.12 11.82
CA LEU A 239 -2.18 8.79 11.15
C LEU A 239 -0.96 9.27 11.95
N LEU A 240 -0.97 10.51 12.45
CA LEU A 240 0.13 11.07 13.25
C LEU A 240 0.37 10.25 14.52
N ASN A 241 -0.69 9.92 15.26
CA ASN A 241 -0.59 9.11 16.47
C ASN A 241 -0.04 7.71 16.17
N HIS A 242 -0.54 7.06 15.13
CA HIS A 242 -0.09 5.72 14.76
C HIS A 242 1.34 5.71 14.21
N MET A 243 1.75 6.78 13.51
CA MET A 243 3.08 6.91 12.96
C MET A 243 4.07 7.45 13.98
N ASN A 244 3.65 8.05 15.08
CA ASN A 244 4.58 8.57 16.08
C ASN A 244 5.60 9.57 15.46
N THR A 245 5.11 10.47 14.59
CA THR A 245 5.91 11.43 13.80
C THR A 245 5.13 12.73 13.57
N THR A 246 5.85 13.85 13.42
CA THR A 246 5.29 15.15 13.01
C THR A 246 5.26 15.32 11.50
N ILE A 247 6.13 14.63 10.76
CA ILE A 247 6.21 14.65 9.30
C ILE A 247 5.52 13.40 8.74
N MET A 248 4.27 13.54 8.31
CA MET A 248 3.46 12.44 7.79
C MET A 248 3.90 12.00 6.39
N ASP A 249 4.23 12.98 5.53
CA ASP A 249 4.51 12.77 4.11
C ASP A 249 5.64 11.76 3.90
N MET A 250 6.66 11.79 4.75
CA MET A 250 7.80 10.87 4.74
C MET A 250 7.36 9.40 4.77
N ARG A 251 6.39 9.03 5.62
CA ARG A 251 5.94 7.63 5.76
C ARG A 251 4.82 7.25 4.82
N LEU A 252 4.03 8.22 4.36
CA LEU A 252 3.06 7.99 3.28
C LEU A 252 3.79 7.74 1.96
N LEU A 253 4.78 8.59 1.64
CA LEU A 253 5.51 8.54 0.38
C LEU A 253 6.57 7.44 0.34
N PHE A 254 7.23 7.09 1.44
CA PHE A 254 8.31 6.11 1.38
C PHE A 254 7.96 4.87 2.21
N PRO A 255 7.64 3.73 1.57
CA PRO A 255 7.43 2.46 2.28
C PRO A 255 8.61 2.08 3.16
N ALA A 256 9.84 2.38 2.72
CA ALA A 256 11.07 2.16 3.47
C ALA A 256 11.19 2.99 4.76
N ALA A 257 10.43 4.09 4.89
CA ALA A 257 10.36 4.92 6.09
C ALA A 257 9.36 4.37 7.14
N ARG A 258 8.58 3.35 6.78
CA ARG A 258 7.64 2.69 7.69
C ARG A 258 8.43 1.72 8.56
N SER A 259 8.16 1.69 9.86
CA SER A 259 8.84 0.75 10.76
C SER A 259 8.58 -0.68 10.31
N SER A 260 9.57 -1.57 10.46
CA SER A 260 9.40 -3.00 10.17
C SER A 260 8.27 -3.63 10.98
N ALA A 261 7.89 -3.02 12.12
CA ALA A 261 6.76 -3.43 12.94
C ALA A 261 5.39 -3.26 12.24
N LEU A 262 5.28 -2.41 11.21
CA LEU A 262 4.06 -2.23 10.40
C LEU A 262 3.95 -3.28 9.28
N VAL A 263 5.07 -3.86 8.86
CA VAL A 263 5.13 -4.91 7.83
C VAL A 263 4.79 -6.24 8.50
N GLY A 264 3.52 -6.64 8.39
CA GLY A 264 2.98 -7.83 9.08
C GLY A 264 2.15 -7.53 10.33
N ALA A 265 1.93 -6.25 10.67
CA ALA A 265 1.00 -5.85 11.73
C ALA A 265 -0.44 -6.28 11.45
N SER A 266 -1.26 -6.35 12.51
CA SER A 266 -2.69 -6.55 12.39
C SER A 266 -3.32 -5.50 11.48
N ILE A 267 -4.37 -5.88 10.75
CA ILE A 267 -5.01 -4.97 9.80
C ILE A 267 -5.67 -3.81 10.55
N THR A 268 -5.32 -2.58 10.15
CA THR A 268 -5.80 -1.32 10.72
C THR A 268 -6.15 -0.36 9.59
N THR A 269 -6.86 0.72 9.92
CA THR A 269 -7.18 1.78 8.96
C THR A 269 -5.90 2.39 8.35
N VAL A 270 -4.82 2.48 9.13
CA VAL A 270 -3.52 3.00 8.66
C VAL A 270 -2.87 2.07 7.64
N THR A 271 -2.91 0.75 7.85
CA THR A 271 -2.36 -0.19 6.87
C THR A 271 -3.17 -0.20 5.57
N MET A 272 -4.47 0.06 5.60
CA MET A 272 -5.27 0.28 4.38
C MET A 272 -4.87 1.57 3.65
N ILE A 273 -4.62 2.66 4.38
CA ILE A 273 -4.16 3.94 3.82
C ILE A 273 -2.80 3.76 3.13
N PHE A 274 -1.85 3.07 3.78
CA PHE A 274 -0.57 2.75 3.17
C PHE A 274 -0.72 1.93 1.87
N ARG A 275 -1.55 0.88 1.87
CA ARG A 275 -1.80 0.09 0.67
C ARG A 275 -2.46 0.89 -0.46
N ALA A 276 -3.29 1.87 -0.15
CA ALA A 276 -3.88 2.77 -1.14
C ALA A 276 -2.82 3.74 -1.68
N MET A 277 -1.97 4.27 -0.81
CA MET A 277 -0.87 5.18 -1.17
C MET A 277 0.19 4.49 -2.03
N ASP A 278 0.51 3.22 -1.76
CA ASP A 278 1.47 2.42 -2.53
C ASP A 278 0.94 2.05 -3.91
N ALA A 279 -0.38 2.02 -4.09
CA ALA A 279 -1.00 1.74 -5.38
C ALA A 279 -0.94 2.95 -6.34
N ILE A 280 -0.59 4.14 -5.86
CA ILE A 280 -0.44 5.34 -6.68
C ILE A 280 0.91 5.24 -7.42
N PRO A 281 0.92 5.21 -8.77
CA PRO A 281 2.14 5.19 -9.56
C PRO A 281 2.99 6.45 -9.35
N ARG A 282 4.31 6.29 -9.41
CA ARG A 282 5.27 7.35 -9.11
C ARG A 282 6.45 7.28 -10.07
N THR A 283 6.92 8.44 -10.50
CA THR A 283 8.06 8.52 -11.45
C THR A 283 9.36 9.00 -10.83
N PHE A 284 9.35 9.58 -9.62
CA PHE A 284 10.53 10.05 -8.85
C PHE A 284 11.74 10.42 -9.73
N LEU A 285 11.52 11.28 -10.74
CA LEU A 285 12.53 11.60 -11.73
C LEU A 285 13.73 12.32 -11.10
N PRO A 286 14.96 12.15 -11.64
CA PRO A 286 16.17 12.76 -11.09
C PRO A 286 16.24 14.29 -11.19
N ALA A 287 15.73 14.88 -12.28
CA ALA A 287 16.01 16.26 -12.65
C ALA A 287 15.31 17.33 -11.78
N ASP A 288 14.21 16.99 -11.10
CA ASP A 288 13.33 17.97 -10.44
C ASP A 288 13.46 17.99 -8.92
N ARG A 289 14.51 17.37 -8.36
CA ARG A 289 14.61 17.15 -6.91
C ARG A 289 15.16 18.34 -6.16
N ASN A 290 14.53 18.65 -5.03
CA ASN A 290 15.10 19.55 -4.05
C ASN A 290 16.06 18.76 -3.11
N PRO A 291 17.37 19.07 -3.12
CA PRO A 291 18.35 18.49 -2.20
C PRO A 291 17.97 18.64 -0.72
N ILE A 292 17.30 19.73 -0.34
CA ILE A 292 16.88 20.00 1.05
C ILE A 292 15.81 18.99 1.49
N GLU A 293 14.83 18.72 0.63
CA GLU A 293 13.81 17.69 0.89
C GLU A 293 14.46 16.29 1.00
N CYS A 294 15.50 16.03 0.19
CA CYS A 294 16.25 14.77 0.26
C CYS A 294 16.98 14.56 1.59
N LEU A 295 17.41 15.63 2.28
CA LEU A 295 18.05 15.52 3.60
C LEU A 295 17.08 15.03 4.68
N LEU A 296 15.78 15.24 4.52
CA LEU A 296 14.77 14.76 5.47
C LEU A 296 14.50 13.27 5.36
N LEU A 297 14.91 12.64 4.26
CA LEU A 297 14.61 11.24 3.99
C LEU A 297 15.41 10.32 4.92
N PRO A 298 14.81 9.21 5.39
CA PRO A 298 15.56 8.23 6.17
C PRO A 298 16.52 7.49 5.23
N ILE A 299 17.66 7.02 5.74
CA ILE A 299 18.66 6.32 4.92
C ILE A 299 18.06 5.15 4.11
N PRO A 300 17.15 4.32 4.65
CA PRO A 300 16.46 3.29 3.85
C PRO A 300 15.69 3.81 2.63
N ALA A 301 15.17 5.04 2.64
CA ALA A 301 14.39 5.57 1.52
C ALA A 301 15.25 6.05 0.35
N ILE A 302 16.51 6.42 0.61
CA ILE A 302 17.46 6.85 -0.43
C ILE A 302 18.23 5.67 -1.05
N ILE A 303 18.12 4.48 -0.44
CA ILE A 303 18.74 3.26 -0.94
C ILE A 303 17.83 2.60 -1.97
N GLN A 304 18.44 2.19 -3.08
CA GLN A 304 17.83 1.39 -4.14
C GLN A 304 18.02 -0.11 -3.85
N SER A 305 19.25 -0.53 -3.57
CA SER A 305 19.60 -1.94 -3.33
C SER A 305 20.94 -2.10 -2.58
N THR A 306 21.19 -3.28 -1.99
CA THR A 306 22.42 -3.60 -1.23
C THR A 306 23.00 -4.97 -1.62
N THR A 307 24.31 -5.11 -1.86
CA THR A 307 24.96 -6.42 -2.13
C THR A 307 24.95 -7.28 -0.87
N SER A 308 24.85 -8.61 -1.03
CA SER A 308 25.29 -9.51 0.03
C SER A 308 26.82 -9.54 0.01
N PRO A 309 27.53 -9.39 1.15
CA PRO A 309 27.06 -9.51 2.54
C PRO A 309 26.72 -8.17 3.23
N TYR A 310 26.70 -7.05 2.51
CA TYR A 310 26.46 -5.74 3.09
C TYR A 310 25.03 -5.63 3.65
N LYS A 311 24.94 -5.42 4.97
CA LYS A 311 23.68 -5.15 5.66
C LYS A 311 23.71 -3.75 6.25
N LEU A 312 22.68 -2.97 5.94
CA LEU A 312 22.53 -1.65 6.52
C LEU A 312 22.43 -1.76 8.05
N ALA A 313 23.35 -1.07 8.75
CA ALA A 313 23.43 -1.09 10.20
C ALA A 313 22.10 -0.61 10.82
N LYS A 314 21.68 -1.23 11.94
CA LYS A 314 20.44 -0.85 12.66
C LYS A 314 20.40 0.65 12.97
N LYS A 315 21.55 1.25 13.31
CA LYS A 315 21.68 2.69 13.58
C LYS A 315 21.35 3.55 12.36
N LEU A 316 21.77 3.17 11.15
CA LEU A 316 21.46 3.95 9.94
C LEU A 316 19.99 3.87 9.56
N LYS A 317 19.29 2.80 9.94
CA LYS A 317 17.85 2.66 9.64
C LYS A 317 16.99 3.72 10.33
N SER A 318 17.44 4.27 11.45
CA SER A 318 16.75 5.31 12.22
C SER A 318 17.25 6.73 11.94
N VAL A 319 18.25 6.88 11.08
CA VAL A 319 18.95 8.13 10.81
C VAL A 319 18.45 8.71 9.48
N THR A 320 18.48 10.03 9.36
CA THR A 320 18.12 10.76 8.13
C THR A 320 19.34 11.05 7.26
N ALA A 321 19.12 11.39 6.00
CA ALA A 321 20.20 11.81 5.11
C ALA A 321 20.91 13.06 5.63
N GLY A 322 20.20 13.99 6.28
CA GLY A 322 20.74 15.20 6.92
C GLY A 322 21.74 14.94 8.04
N ASP A 323 21.71 13.77 8.66
CA ASP A 323 22.67 13.40 9.71
C ASP A 323 24.03 12.97 9.15
N ILE A 324 24.12 12.66 7.84
CA ILE A 324 25.34 12.15 7.20
C ILE A 324 25.75 12.91 5.93
N PHE A 325 24.85 13.71 5.36
CA PHE A 325 25.05 14.59 4.22
C PHE A 325 24.72 16.04 4.60
N GLU A 326 25.46 16.99 4.03
CA GLU A 326 25.22 18.42 4.16
C GLU A 326 25.02 19.06 2.79
N LEU A 327 24.20 20.11 2.75
CA LEU A 327 24.01 20.92 1.55
C LEU A 327 25.19 21.87 1.35
N GLN A 328 25.80 21.83 0.18
CA GLN A 328 26.74 22.83 -0.28
C GLN A 328 25.97 23.93 -1.02
N ALA A 329 25.96 25.13 -0.44
CA ALA A 329 25.27 26.28 -1.03
C ALA A 329 25.85 26.66 -2.40
N SER A 330 27.17 26.51 -2.58
CA SER A 330 27.83 26.71 -3.87
C SER A 330 27.60 25.52 -4.80
N GLY A 331 26.78 25.72 -5.84
CA GLY A 331 26.44 24.67 -6.81
C GLY A 331 25.33 23.71 -6.36
N PHE A 332 24.65 24.04 -5.25
CA PHE A 332 23.40 23.44 -4.79
C PHE A 332 23.34 21.90 -4.83
N PHE A 333 24.29 21.25 -4.17
CA PHE A 333 24.42 19.79 -4.14
C PHE A 333 24.69 19.26 -2.74
N LEU A 334 24.45 17.96 -2.53
CA LEU A 334 24.69 17.27 -1.28
C LEU A 334 26.09 16.65 -1.26
N SER A 335 26.76 16.79 -0.12
CA SER A 335 28.08 16.21 0.10
C SER A 335 28.12 15.47 1.43
N PRO A 336 28.90 14.38 1.58
CA PRO A 336 29.01 13.67 2.85
C PRO A 336 29.68 14.53 3.93
N ILE A 337 29.11 14.59 5.14
CA ILE A 337 29.67 15.36 6.26
C ILE A 337 31.05 14.80 6.66
N PRO A 338 32.12 15.59 6.71
CA PRO A 338 33.46 15.12 7.12
C PRO A 338 33.45 14.38 8.46
N SER A 339 34.26 13.32 8.60
CA SER A 339 34.25 12.43 9.79
C SER A 339 34.54 13.15 11.11
N ASN A 340 35.24 14.29 11.07
CA ASN A 340 35.54 15.14 12.22
C ASN A 340 34.33 15.96 12.71
N ARG A 341 33.29 16.14 11.89
CA ARG A 341 32.06 16.87 12.22
C ARG A 341 30.87 15.96 12.49
N LEU A 342 31.03 14.64 12.30
CA LEU A 342 29.98 13.66 12.62
C LEU A 342 29.95 13.37 14.14
N PRO A 343 28.77 13.18 14.73
CA PRO A 343 28.66 12.68 16.09
C PRO A 343 29.38 11.34 16.26
N ASN A 344 30.12 11.14 17.35
CA ASN A 344 30.92 9.94 17.63
C ASN A 344 30.15 8.62 17.44
N HIS A 345 28.85 8.61 17.71
CA HIS A 345 28.00 7.43 17.59
C HIS A 345 27.63 7.06 16.14
N LEU A 346 27.78 8.00 15.18
CA LEU A 346 27.53 7.83 13.75
C LEU A 346 28.81 7.70 12.94
N THR A 347 29.95 8.23 13.39
CA THR A 347 31.21 8.31 12.61
C THR A 347 31.61 6.98 11.98
N PHE A 348 31.67 5.89 12.77
CA PHE A 348 32.05 4.56 12.26
C PHE A 348 31.03 4.00 11.25
N VAL A 349 29.75 4.21 11.51
CA VAL A 349 28.67 3.63 10.71
C VAL A 349 28.50 4.39 9.40
N ALA A 350 28.63 5.71 9.42
CA ALA A 350 28.66 6.58 8.26
C ALA A 350 29.90 6.32 7.40
N HIS A 351 31.07 6.10 8.01
CA HIS A 351 32.28 5.70 7.28
C HIS A 351 32.09 4.37 6.57
N ARG A 352 31.56 3.34 7.26
CA ARG A 352 31.26 2.04 6.64
C ARG A 352 30.21 2.15 5.53
N PHE A 353 29.22 3.02 5.67
CA PHE A 353 28.24 3.30 4.62
C PHE A 353 28.90 3.96 3.41
N ARG A 354 29.80 4.94 3.60
CA ARG A 354 30.55 5.56 2.51
C ARG A 354 31.43 4.56 1.77
N GLN A 355 32.15 3.71 2.50
CA GLN A 355 32.93 2.64 1.88
C GLN A 355 32.05 1.71 1.05
N ALA A 356 30.84 1.39 1.52
CA ALA A 356 29.90 0.58 0.78
C ALA A 356 29.37 1.29 -0.48
N LEU A 357 29.16 2.61 -0.44
CA LEU A 357 28.81 3.40 -1.62
C LEU A 357 29.97 3.40 -2.65
N THR A 358 31.21 3.59 -2.20
CA THR A 358 32.40 3.59 -3.06
C THR A 358 32.66 2.23 -3.70
N ARG A 359 32.40 1.14 -2.97
CA ARG A 359 32.55 -0.25 -3.45
C ARG A 359 31.34 -0.76 -4.24
N VAL A 360 30.32 0.08 -4.45
CA VAL A 360 29.07 -0.32 -5.12
C VAL A 360 28.32 -1.43 -4.36
N ASP A 361 28.66 -1.66 -3.09
CA ASP A 361 27.95 -2.58 -2.20
C ASP A 361 26.56 -2.05 -1.81
N CYS A 362 26.32 -0.75 -2.00
CA CYS A 362 25.07 -0.08 -1.73
C CYS A 362 24.79 0.93 -2.83
N LEU A 363 23.64 0.80 -3.51
CA LEU A 363 23.24 1.70 -4.58
C LEU A 363 22.21 2.71 -4.06
N LEU A 364 22.48 4.00 -4.30
CA LEU A 364 21.52 5.08 -4.05
C LEU A 364 20.52 5.18 -5.19
N ARG A 365 19.28 5.58 -4.87
CA ARG A 365 18.24 5.82 -5.87
C ARG A 365 18.64 6.93 -6.84
N PRO A 366 18.19 6.87 -8.11
CA PRO A 366 18.58 7.84 -9.14
C PRO A 366 18.31 9.29 -8.73
N PHE A 367 17.16 9.52 -8.09
CA PHE A 367 16.78 10.86 -7.63
C PHE A 367 17.73 11.43 -6.56
N PHE A 368 18.28 10.59 -5.69
CA PHE A 368 19.20 11.04 -4.64
C PHE A 368 20.61 11.17 -5.19
N ARG A 369 21.00 10.33 -6.15
CA ARG A 369 22.28 10.44 -6.87
C ARG A 369 22.39 11.78 -7.60
N ALA A 370 21.32 12.23 -8.25
CA ALA A 370 21.28 13.53 -8.91
C ALA A 370 21.56 14.69 -7.95
N CYS A 371 21.10 14.59 -6.70
CA CYS A 371 21.38 15.60 -5.68
C CYS A 371 22.86 15.64 -5.25
N LEU A 372 23.69 14.66 -5.59
CA LEU A 372 25.14 14.67 -5.31
C LEU A 372 25.94 15.39 -6.39
N GLU A 373 25.34 15.64 -7.56
CA GLU A 373 25.97 16.31 -8.69
C GLU A 373 25.80 17.83 -8.59
N ARG A 374 26.84 18.59 -8.94
CA ARG A 374 26.77 20.05 -8.96
C ARG A 374 25.75 20.51 -9.99
N THR A 375 24.79 21.30 -9.54
CA THR A 375 23.82 21.95 -10.44
C THR A 375 24.30 23.36 -10.78
N ALA A 376 24.03 23.82 -12.01
CA ALA A 376 24.32 25.20 -12.43
C ALA A 376 23.33 26.24 -11.84
N LEU A 377 22.30 25.77 -11.12
CA LEU A 377 21.23 26.58 -10.55
C LEU A 377 21.62 27.13 -9.17
N SER A 378 21.84 28.43 -9.10
CA SER A 378 22.00 29.21 -7.86
C SER A 378 20.61 29.60 -7.33
N LEU A 379 19.88 28.66 -6.70
CA LEU A 379 18.48 28.91 -6.33
C LEU A 379 18.26 29.62 -4.99
N TYR A 380 19.28 29.86 -4.16
CA TYR A 380 19.05 30.43 -2.81
C TYR A 380 20.12 31.40 -2.33
N SER A 381 19.66 32.55 -1.81
CA SER A 381 20.41 33.41 -0.88
C SER A 381 20.44 32.74 0.51
N GLN A 382 21.49 32.98 1.30
CA GLN A 382 21.67 32.37 2.63
C GLN A 382 20.55 32.70 3.65
N ASP A 383 19.71 33.71 3.37
CA ASP A 383 18.70 34.25 4.27
C ASP A 383 17.36 33.49 4.31
N ASP A 384 17.05 32.63 3.32
CA ASP A 384 15.72 32.00 3.19
C ASP A 384 15.56 30.68 3.98
N ARG A 385 16.60 30.23 4.68
CA ARG A 385 16.66 28.92 5.36
C ARG A 385 15.50 28.65 6.34
N PRO A 386 15.03 29.61 7.16
CA PRO A 386 13.89 29.41 8.06
C PRO A 386 12.54 29.31 7.32
N HIS A 387 12.38 30.06 6.22
CA HIS A 387 11.16 30.03 5.39
C HIS A 387 11.08 28.71 4.61
N ILE A 388 12.20 28.22 4.08
CA ILE A 388 12.29 26.93 3.42
C ILE A 388 11.95 25.81 4.41
N GLN A 389 12.49 25.86 5.64
CA GLN A 389 12.19 24.88 6.70
C GLN A 389 10.71 24.85 7.12
N ALA A 390 10.04 26.01 7.15
CA ALA A 390 8.60 26.12 7.40
C ALA A 390 7.74 25.60 6.22
N MET A 391 8.29 25.57 5.00
CA MET A 391 7.65 25.09 3.77
C MET A 391 7.95 23.62 3.42
N LEU A 392 8.73 22.89 4.23
CA LEU A 392 9.13 21.48 3.97
C LEU A 392 7.94 20.51 4.08
N ASN A 393 7.24 20.27 2.97
CA ASN A 393 6.11 19.34 2.85
C ASN A 393 6.35 18.21 1.82
N LEU A 394 7.62 17.98 1.42
CA LEU A 394 7.98 17.05 0.34
C LEU A 394 7.21 17.36 -0.96
N SER A 395 6.94 18.65 -1.25
CA SER A 395 6.20 19.10 -2.43
C SER A 395 6.75 18.54 -3.73
N SER A 396 8.08 18.42 -3.87
CA SER A 396 8.67 17.87 -5.09
C SER A 396 8.25 16.41 -5.29
N PHE A 397 8.13 15.62 -4.21
CA PHE A 397 7.71 14.22 -4.29
C PHE A 397 6.20 14.06 -4.51
N HIS A 398 5.38 15.00 -4.04
CA HIS A 398 3.94 15.01 -4.34
C HIS A 398 3.66 15.30 -5.81
N LYS A 399 4.47 16.14 -6.47
CA LYS A 399 4.37 16.43 -7.92
C LYS A 399 4.62 15.21 -8.82
N ASP A 400 5.35 14.20 -8.35
CA ASP A 400 5.64 12.97 -9.12
C ASP A 400 4.62 11.85 -8.95
N LEU A 401 3.63 12.06 -8.08
CA LEU A 401 2.48 11.16 -8.05
C LEU A 401 1.72 11.32 -9.37
N HIS A 402 1.29 10.21 -9.98
CA HIS A 402 0.47 10.25 -11.20
C HIS A 402 -0.97 10.74 -10.95
N ILE A 403 -1.18 11.46 -9.85
CA ILE A 403 -2.40 12.15 -9.50
C ILE A 403 -2.00 13.55 -9.04
N GLN A 404 -2.45 14.57 -9.77
CA GLN A 404 -2.17 15.97 -9.45
C GLN A 404 -3.45 16.74 -9.10
N PRO A 405 -3.33 17.84 -8.34
CA PRO A 405 -4.47 18.68 -7.97
C PRO A 405 -5.25 19.22 -9.17
N SER A 406 -4.54 19.51 -10.26
CA SER A 406 -5.03 20.08 -11.51
C SER A 406 -5.60 19.08 -12.51
N ASP A 407 -5.52 17.77 -12.23
CA ASP A 407 -6.03 16.77 -13.16
C ASP A 407 -7.55 16.81 -13.22
N ASP A 408 -8.11 17.10 -14.39
CA ASP A 408 -9.57 17.14 -14.61
C ASP A 408 -10.27 15.84 -14.20
N ASN A 409 -9.59 14.70 -14.38
CA ASN A 409 -10.06 13.37 -14.00
C ASN A 409 -10.17 13.16 -12.47
N PHE A 410 -9.49 13.98 -11.67
CA PHE A 410 -9.44 13.91 -10.21
C PHE A 410 -9.99 15.17 -9.52
N ALA A 411 -10.40 16.18 -10.29
CA ALA A 411 -11.16 17.32 -9.83
C ALA A 411 -12.49 16.90 -9.19
N TYR A 412 -13.04 17.73 -8.30
CA TYR A 412 -14.22 17.42 -7.46
C TYR A 412 -15.45 16.98 -8.27
N SER A 413 -15.58 17.44 -9.51
CA SER A 413 -16.73 17.20 -10.39
C SER A 413 -16.74 15.83 -11.08
N GLN A 414 -15.65 15.06 -11.10
CA GLN A 414 -15.61 13.77 -11.78
C GLN A 414 -15.06 12.65 -10.90
N GLY A 415 -15.91 11.64 -10.64
CA GLY A 415 -15.52 10.23 -10.64
C GLY A 415 -14.23 9.78 -9.94
N ARG A 416 -13.77 10.43 -8.85
CA ARG A 416 -12.49 10.12 -8.17
C ARG A 416 -12.19 8.63 -8.04
N THR A 417 -13.21 7.82 -7.75
CA THR A 417 -13.04 6.37 -7.61
C THR A 417 -12.90 5.62 -8.93
N ARG A 418 -13.53 6.09 -10.01
CA ARG A 418 -13.37 5.52 -11.36
C ARG A 418 -11.99 5.85 -11.92
N SER A 419 -11.60 7.12 -11.91
CA SER A 419 -10.30 7.57 -12.43
C SER A 419 -9.14 6.91 -11.68
N PHE A 420 -9.24 6.81 -10.35
CA PHE A 420 -8.24 6.11 -9.54
C PHE A 420 -8.14 4.63 -9.90
N ARG A 421 -9.27 3.93 -10.05
CA ARG A 421 -9.26 2.51 -10.46
C ARG A 421 -8.62 2.33 -11.82
N GLN A 422 -8.97 3.18 -12.78
CA GLN A 422 -8.42 3.10 -14.13
C GLN A 422 -6.91 3.28 -14.10
N MET A 423 -6.41 4.31 -13.41
CA MET A 423 -4.97 4.52 -13.21
C MET A 423 -4.28 3.30 -12.58
N VAL A 424 -4.85 2.72 -11.51
CA VAL A 424 -4.28 1.53 -10.86
C VAL A 424 -4.25 0.33 -11.80
N LEU A 425 -5.33 0.12 -12.56
CA LEU A 425 -5.43 -0.98 -13.53
C LEU A 425 -4.46 -0.77 -14.71
N GLU A 426 -4.33 0.44 -15.23
CA GLU A 426 -3.39 0.79 -16.31
C GLU A 426 -1.93 0.64 -15.87
N ALA A 427 -1.60 1.07 -14.65
CA ALA A 427 -0.27 0.84 -14.06
C ALA A 427 0.04 -0.64 -13.86
N THR A 428 -0.98 -1.45 -13.57
CA THR A 428 -0.91 -2.93 -13.50
C THR A 428 -0.78 -3.55 -14.90
N GLU A 429 -1.18 -2.85 -15.95
CA GLU A 429 -1.11 -3.27 -17.36
C GLU A 429 0.21 -2.89 -18.06
N ARG A 430 1.25 -2.43 -17.37
CA ARG A 430 2.60 -2.31 -17.97
C ARG A 430 2.99 -3.67 -18.54
N ARG A 431 2.87 -3.81 -19.86
CA ARG A 431 3.25 -4.99 -20.63
C ARG A 431 4.52 -4.69 -21.39
N LEU A 432 5.38 -5.69 -21.55
CA LEU A 432 6.41 -5.61 -22.58
C LEU A 432 5.71 -5.50 -23.96
N PRO A 433 6.35 -4.85 -24.95
CA PRO A 433 5.84 -4.88 -26.33
C PRO A 433 5.52 -6.32 -26.72
N ALA A 434 4.37 -6.54 -27.35
CA ALA A 434 3.97 -7.88 -27.77
C ALA A 434 5.10 -8.49 -28.63
N THR A 435 5.71 -9.57 -28.13
CA THR A 435 6.74 -10.28 -28.87
C THR A 435 6.10 -10.82 -30.15
N GLN A 436 6.63 -10.42 -31.31
CA GLN A 436 6.23 -11.02 -32.57
C GLN A 436 6.48 -12.53 -32.49
N ALA A 437 5.59 -13.33 -33.10
CA ALA A 437 5.76 -14.78 -33.15
C ALA A 437 7.13 -15.10 -33.78
N ILE A 438 7.93 -15.91 -33.08
CA ILE A 438 9.27 -16.30 -33.55
C ILE A 438 9.12 -17.02 -34.89
N ALA A 439 9.81 -16.52 -35.92
CA ALA A 439 9.83 -17.15 -37.23
C ALA A 439 10.36 -18.58 -37.13
N ALA A 440 9.85 -19.50 -37.96
CA ALA A 440 10.27 -20.90 -37.97
C ALA A 440 11.81 -21.05 -38.12
N SER A 441 12.46 -20.15 -38.86
CA SER A 441 13.91 -20.09 -39.06
C SER A 441 14.69 -19.78 -37.78
N SER A 442 14.15 -18.94 -36.89
CA SER A 442 14.80 -18.51 -35.66
C SER A 442 14.83 -19.59 -34.57
N TRP A 443 14.00 -20.63 -34.67
CA TRP A 443 14.05 -21.77 -33.75
C TRP A 443 15.35 -22.56 -33.86
N LYS A 444 15.93 -22.67 -35.06
CA LYS A 444 17.25 -23.31 -35.23
C LYS A 444 18.33 -22.56 -34.44
N ALA A 445 18.29 -21.23 -34.46
CA ALA A 445 19.19 -20.40 -33.68
C ALA A 445 18.95 -20.57 -32.17
N PHE A 446 17.69 -20.63 -31.72
CA PHE A 446 17.35 -20.87 -30.32
C PHE A 446 17.89 -22.21 -29.80
N TRP A 447 17.74 -23.29 -30.56
CA TRP A 447 18.24 -24.61 -30.15
C TRP A 447 19.77 -24.70 -30.18
N ALA A 448 20.42 -23.89 -31.01
CA ALA A 448 21.88 -23.78 -31.05
C ALA A 448 22.46 -22.95 -29.88
N LEU A 449 21.63 -22.23 -29.10
CA LEU A 449 22.10 -21.51 -27.92
C LEU A 449 22.61 -22.50 -26.86
N PHE A 450 23.80 -22.20 -26.33
CA PHE A 450 24.39 -22.92 -25.21
C PHE A 450 23.71 -22.52 -23.91
N LEU A 451 22.52 -23.09 -23.68
CA LEU A 451 21.70 -22.90 -22.48
C LEU A 451 21.58 -24.22 -21.74
N ASP A 452 21.68 -24.17 -20.41
CA ASP A 452 21.34 -25.33 -19.58
C ASP A 452 19.86 -25.72 -19.75
N HIS A 453 19.50 -26.94 -19.33
CA HIS A 453 18.12 -27.44 -19.47
C HIS A 453 17.08 -26.57 -18.75
N THR A 454 17.44 -25.91 -17.65
CA THR A 454 16.53 -25.07 -16.86
C THR A 454 16.25 -23.76 -17.59
N LEU A 455 17.30 -23.07 -18.01
CA LEU A 455 17.29 -21.86 -18.82
C LEU A 455 16.46 -22.08 -20.09
N ARG A 456 16.78 -23.14 -20.85
CA ARG A 456 16.08 -23.47 -22.09
C ARG A 456 14.58 -23.69 -21.88
N ASN A 457 14.17 -24.35 -20.80
CA ASN A 457 12.76 -24.55 -20.47
C ASN A 457 12.06 -23.23 -20.12
N VAL A 458 12.69 -22.37 -19.31
CA VAL A 458 12.14 -21.05 -18.95
C VAL A 458 11.94 -20.20 -20.19
N PHE A 459 12.94 -20.11 -21.08
CA PHE A 459 12.82 -19.36 -22.33
C PHE A 459 11.78 -19.93 -23.27
N TYR A 460 11.74 -21.25 -23.44
CA TYR A 460 10.72 -21.90 -24.27
C TYR A 460 9.31 -21.55 -23.79
N ARG A 461 9.07 -21.62 -22.48
CA ARG A 461 7.78 -21.22 -21.88
C ARG A 461 7.51 -19.72 -22.00
N LEU A 462 8.53 -18.87 -21.87
CA LEU A 462 8.41 -17.42 -22.02
C LEU A 462 7.95 -17.07 -23.44
N ILE A 463 8.64 -17.62 -24.45
CA ILE A 463 8.36 -17.42 -25.87
C ILE A 463 6.92 -17.84 -26.22
N HIS A 464 6.47 -18.97 -25.66
CA HIS A 464 5.10 -19.47 -25.89
C HIS A 464 4.04 -18.85 -24.97
N HIS A 465 4.40 -17.89 -24.10
CA HIS A 465 3.52 -17.32 -23.08
C HIS A 465 2.86 -18.38 -22.17
N LYS A 466 3.59 -19.45 -21.84
CA LYS A 466 3.18 -20.58 -21.00
C LYS A 466 3.89 -20.61 -19.64
N ILE A 467 4.24 -19.44 -19.14
CA ILE A 467 4.74 -19.25 -17.78
C ILE A 467 3.55 -19.49 -16.82
N PRO A 468 3.69 -20.35 -15.79
CA PRO A 468 2.67 -20.67 -14.80
C PRO A 468 2.56 -19.52 -13.80
N THR A 469 2.21 -18.35 -14.32
CA THR A 469 1.92 -17.20 -13.48
C THR A 469 0.64 -17.44 -12.72
N ARG A 470 0.44 -16.71 -11.63
CA ARG A 470 -0.85 -16.73 -10.92
C ARG A 470 -2.01 -16.30 -11.81
N LEU A 471 -1.80 -15.39 -12.76
CA LEU A 471 -2.82 -15.09 -13.78
C LEU A 471 -3.16 -16.33 -14.59
N TYR A 472 -2.16 -17.05 -15.12
CA TYR A 472 -2.36 -18.30 -15.87
C TYR A 472 -3.03 -19.37 -15.01
N SER A 473 -2.61 -19.55 -13.75
CA SER A 473 -3.26 -20.45 -12.80
C SER A 473 -4.72 -20.08 -12.59
N SER A 474 -5.03 -18.80 -12.45
CA SER A 474 -6.41 -18.31 -12.29
C SER A 474 -7.30 -18.53 -13.52
N HIS A 475 -6.69 -18.65 -14.71
CA HIS A 475 -7.41 -19.04 -15.93
C HIS A 475 -7.80 -20.53 -15.91
N CYS A 476 -6.98 -21.38 -15.28
CA CYS A 476 -7.26 -22.81 -15.14
C CYS A 476 -8.15 -23.11 -13.92
N ASN A 477 -7.93 -22.43 -12.79
CA ASN A 477 -8.64 -22.59 -11.53
C ASN A 477 -9.12 -21.23 -11.01
N SER A 478 -10.42 -20.98 -11.07
CA SER A 478 -11.01 -19.68 -10.74
C SER A 478 -10.92 -19.29 -9.26
N SER A 479 -10.56 -20.24 -8.39
CA SER A 479 -10.29 -20.04 -6.97
C SER A 479 -8.95 -19.36 -6.69
N ASP A 480 -8.02 -19.39 -7.64
CA ASP A 480 -6.65 -18.93 -7.41
C ASP A 480 -6.56 -17.40 -7.52
N ASP A 481 -5.86 -16.76 -6.57
CA ASP A 481 -5.56 -15.32 -6.61
C ASP A 481 -4.60 -15.04 -7.78
N PRO A 482 -5.00 -14.32 -8.85
CA PRO A 482 -4.13 -13.99 -9.97
C PRO A 482 -3.05 -12.98 -9.62
N ARG A 483 -3.08 -12.37 -8.43
CA ARG A 483 -2.07 -11.40 -8.02
C ARG A 483 -0.79 -12.06 -7.60
N CYS A 484 0.28 -11.31 -7.76
CA CYS A 484 1.61 -11.78 -7.45
C CYS A 484 1.69 -12.17 -6.00
N ALA A 485 2.22 -13.36 -5.76
CA ALA A 485 2.37 -13.91 -4.43
C ALA A 485 3.34 -13.08 -3.57
N ILE A 486 4.22 -12.32 -4.21
CA ILE A 486 5.27 -11.53 -3.57
C ILE A 486 4.75 -10.15 -3.17
N CYS A 487 4.26 -9.35 -4.13
CA CYS A 487 3.81 -7.99 -3.84
C CYS A 487 2.35 -7.92 -3.35
N LEU A 488 1.54 -8.94 -3.65
CA LEU A 488 0.11 -9.03 -3.32
C LEU A 488 -0.75 -7.87 -3.84
N THR A 489 -0.19 -6.97 -4.65
CA THR A 489 -0.79 -5.70 -5.05
C THR A 489 -1.29 -5.72 -6.48
N VAL A 490 -0.60 -6.44 -7.36
CA VAL A 490 -0.73 -6.41 -8.82
C VAL A 490 -0.97 -7.81 -9.37
N VAL A 491 -1.75 -7.94 -10.44
CA VAL A 491 -1.98 -9.21 -11.16
C VAL A 491 -0.66 -9.73 -11.72
N GLU A 492 -0.31 -10.98 -11.43
CA GLU A 492 0.90 -11.64 -11.91
C GLU A 492 0.75 -12.03 -13.38
N SER A 493 0.91 -11.06 -14.28
CA SER A 493 1.18 -11.33 -15.69
C SER A 493 2.59 -11.91 -15.87
N MET A 494 2.92 -12.38 -17.07
CA MET A 494 4.29 -12.81 -17.39
C MET A 494 5.29 -11.68 -17.15
N ASP A 495 4.92 -10.45 -17.51
CA ASP A 495 5.79 -9.27 -17.35
C ASP A 495 5.95 -8.90 -15.89
N HIS A 496 4.90 -9.01 -15.08
CA HIS A 496 4.99 -8.79 -13.64
C HIS A 496 5.75 -9.93 -12.93
N PHE A 497 5.59 -11.16 -13.40
CA PHE A 497 6.31 -12.34 -12.91
C PHE A 497 7.82 -12.19 -13.08
N PHE A 498 8.30 -11.60 -14.18
CA PHE A 498 9.73 -11.44 -14.42
C PHE A 498 10.25 -10.07 -14.02
N PHE A 499 9.55 -8.97 -14.33
CA PHE A 499 10.14 -7.63 -14.32
C PHE A 499 9.48 -6.66 -13.34
N TYR A 500 8.14 -6.53 -13.36
CA TYR A 500 7.46 -5.38 -12.73
C TYR A 500 7.03 -5.59 -11.27
N CYS A 501 7.23 -6.76 -10.68
CA CYS A 501 7.07 -6.92 -9.23
C CYS A 501 8.13 -6.08 -8.51
N GLU A 502 7.76 -5.28 -7.51
CA GLU A 502 8.68 -4.34 -6.81
C GLU A 502 10.02 -5.00 -6.43
N VAL A 503 9.97 -6.22 -5.89
CA VAL A 503 11.16 -7.01 -5.51
C VAL A 503 12.06 -7.32 -6.72
N LYS A 504 11.45 -7.65 -7.86
CA LYS A 504 12.15 -8.06 -9.09
C LYS A 504 12.59 -6.84 -9.90
N GLN A 505 11.80 -5.78 -9.91
CA GLN A 505 12.15 -4.51 -10.55
C GLN A 505 13.43 -3.96 -9.92
N HIS A 506 13.51 -3.93 -8.59
CA HIS A 506 14.74 -3.53 -7.89
C HIS A 506 15.93 -4.46 -8.18
N PHE A 507 15.70 -5.75 -8.44
CA PHE A 507 16.75 -6.67 -8.89
C PHE A 507 17.24 -6.33 -10.30
N TRP A 508 16.34 -6.07 -11.25
CA TRP A 508 16.70 -5.70 -12.62
C TRP A 508 17.37 -4.34 -12.69
N ASP A 509 16.85 -3.33 -11.98
CA ASP A 509 17.46 -1.99 -11.93
C ASP A 509 18.91 -2.07 -11.43
N ARG A 510 19.15 -2.94 -10.45
CA ARG A 510 20.48 -3.22 -9.90
C ARG A 510 21.37 -3.96 -10.91
N LEU A 511 20.87 -5.04 -11.50
CA LEU A 511 21.61 -5.83 -12.50
C LEU A 511 22.02 -4.97 -13.71
N ILE A 512 21.12 -4.08 -14.16
CA ILE A 512 21.42 -3.15 -15.25
C ILE A 512 22.58 -2.23 -14.88
N GLN A 513 22.59 -1.68 -13.66
CA GLN A 513 23.63 -0.77 -13.21
C GLN A 513 24.98 -1.47 -12.96
N GLU A 514 24.96 -2.69 -12.41
CA GLU A 514 26.18 -3.41 -12.02
C GLU A 514 26.79 -4.26 -13.16
N CYS A 515 25.99 -4.74 -14.11
CA CYS A 515 26.44 -5.75 -15.08
C CYS A 515 26.01 -5.51 -16.53
N LEU A 516 25.05 -4.62 -16.82
CA LEU A 516 24.60 -4.37 -18.20
C LEU A 516 24.88 -2.94 -18.68
N TRP A 517 25.55 -2.12 -17.87
CA TRP A 517 25.94 -0.77 -18.26
C TRP A 517 27.17 -0.83 -19.19
N PRO A 518 27.28 0.02 -20.24
CA PRO A 518 28.34 -0.07 -21.25
C PRO A 518 29.77 -0.07 -20.70
N ASP A 519 29.99 0.56 -19.55
CA ASP A 519 31.31 0.70 -18.92
C ASP A 519 31.60 -0.37 -17.85
N SER A 520 30.71 -1.35 -17.66
CA SER A 520 30.86 -2.39 -16.63
C SER A 520 31.81 -3.52 -17.09
N PRO A 521 32.83 -3.90 -16.30
CA PRO A 521 33.77 -4.96 -16.68
C PRO A 521 33.13 -6.33 -16.48
N THR A 522 32.45 -6.86 -17.50
CA THR A 522 31.85 -8.20 -17.43
C THR A 522 32.60 -9.22 -18.27
N ALA A 523 32.94 -10.36 -17.68
CA ALA A 523 33.58 -11.49 -18.36
C ALA A 523 32.65 -12.27 -19.30
N PHE A 524 31.35 -11.95 -19.30
CA PHE A 524 30.33 -12.61 -20.10
C PHE A 524 29.63 -11.62 -21.03
N ASP A 525 29.13 -12.15 -22.16
CA ASP A 525 28.19 -11.45 -23.02
C ASP A 525 26.94 -11.04 -22.22
N LEU A 526 26.44 -9.83 -22.47
CA LEU A 526 25.23 -9.27 -21.87
C LEU A 526 24.04 -10.22 -22.02
N LEU A 527 23.96 -10.94 -23.14
CA LEU A 527 22.92 -11.92 -23.37
C LEU A 527 23.00 -13.08 -22.37
N VAL A 528 24.20 -13.56 -22.05
CA VAL A 528 24.42 -14.63 -21.06
C VAL A 528 24.01 -14.16 -19.67
N ILE A 529 24.43 -12.95 -19.28
CA ILE A 529 24.08 -12.33 -17.99
C ILE A 529 22.55 -12.21 -17.85
N PHE A 530 21.89 -11.69 -18.89
CA PHE A 530 20.44 -11.57 -18.93
C PHE A 530 19.74 -12.93 -18.80
N ASN A 531 20.25 -13.96 -19.50
CA ASN A 531 19.68 -15.30 -19.46
C ASN A 531 19.75 -15.91 -18.05
N VAL A 532 20.92 -15.83 -17.40
CA VAL A 532 21.11 -16.33 -16.03
C VAL A 532 20.21 -15.59 -15.04
N ALA A 533 20.13 -14.25 -15.15
CA ALA A 533 19.26 -13.44 -14.32
C ALA A 533 17.78 -13.85 -14.43
N LEU A 534 17.30 -14.07 -15.66
CA LEU A 534 15.92 -14.48 -15.91
C LEU A 534 15.60 -15.85 -15.28
N ALA A 535 16.50 -16.82 -15.38
CA ALA A 535 16.31 -18.13 -14.75
C ALA A 535 16.32 -18.07 -13.22
N GLU A 536 17.19 -17.26 -12.62
CA GLU A 536 17.22 -17.13 -11.16
C GLU A 536 15.96 -16.42 -10.63
N VAL A 537 15.44 -15.43 -11.36
CA VAL A 537 14.13 -14.82 -11.04
C VAL A 537 13.02 -15.86 -11.07
N TRP A 538 13.01 -16.73 -12.07
CA TRP A 538 12.06 -17.84 -12.16
C TRP A 538 12.21 -18.83 -10.99
N LYS A 539 13.43 -19.34 -10.75
CA LYS A 539 13.71 -20.34 -9.71
C LYS A 539 13.31 -19.82 -8.33
N ALA A 540 13.68 -18.58 -8.01
CA ALA A 540 13.33 -17.95 -6.75
C ALA A 540 11.82 -17.73 -6.61
N HIS A 541 11.14 -17.40 -7.70
CA HIS A 541 9.67 -17.32 -7.70
C HIS A 541 9.02 -18.66 -7.40
N CYS A 542 9.46 -19.74 -8.07
CA CYS A 542 8.96 -21.08 -7.80
C CYS A 542 9.22 -21.51 -6.35
N ARG A 543 10.41 -21.26 -5.80
CA ARG A 543 10.72 -21.54 -4.39
C ARG A 543 9.84 -20.76 -3.42
N PHE A 544 9.51 -19.50 -3.74
CA PHE A 544 8.56 -18.73 -2.92
C PHE A 544 7.16 -19.37 -2.93
N ILE A 545 6.69 -19.82 -4.10
CA ILE A 545 5.36 -20.41 -4.26
C ILE A 545 5.25 -21.79 -3.60
N PHE A 546 6.21 -22.67 -3.85
CA PHE A 546 6.12 -24.08 -3.45
C PHE A 546 6.77 -24.36 -2.09
N ASP A 547 7.85 -23.65 -1.76
CA ASP A 547 8.67 -23.91 -0.57
C ASP A 547 8.52 -22.81 0.51
N ALA A 548 7.67 -21.80 0.27
CA ALA A 548 7.44 -20.65 1.14
C ALA A 548 8.72 -19.86 1.51
N VAL A 549 9.78 -19.95 0.68
CA VAL A 549 11.05 -19.25 0.91
C VAL A 549 10.89 -17.78 0.52
N PRO A 550 11.03 -16.81 1.44
CA PRO A 550 10.83 -15.39 1.14
C PRO A 550 11.77 -14.91 0.01
N SER A 551 11.21 -14.25 -1.00
CA SER A 551 11.98 -13.65 -2.09
C SER A 551 12.18 -12.16 -1.82
N THR A 552 13.44 -11.77 -1.57
CA THR A 552 13.88 -10.38 -1.46
C THR A 552 14.87 -10.05 -2.58
N THR A 553 15.03 -8.77 -2.91
CA THR A 553 15.99 -8.30 -3.94
C THR A 553 17.42 -8.79 -3.66
N ASP A 554 17.87 -8.76 -2.41
CA ASP A 554 19.21 -9.21 -2.02
C ASP A 554 19.38 -10.73 -2.19
N SER A 555 18.34 -11.50 -1.86
CA SER A 555 18.36 -12.96 -2.01
C SER A 555 18.44 -13.38 -3.48
N LEU A 556 17.69 -12.71 -4.36
CA LEU A 556 17.74 -12.89 -5.81
C LEU A 556 19.12 -12.59 -6.37
N PHE A 557 19.71 -11.46 -5.98
CA PHE A 557 21.02 -11.06 -6.48
C PHE A 557 22.13 -12.01 -6.03
N THR A 558 22.07 -12.51 -4.79
CA THR A 558 23.02 -13.51 -4.29
C THR A 558 22.93 -14.83 -5.06
N LEU A 559 21.72 -15.27 -5.41
CA LEU A 559 21.51 -16.47 -6.21
C LEU A 559 22.05 -16.29 -7.64
N PHE A 560 21.79 -15.13 -8.24
CA PHE A 560 22.36 -14.74 -9.53
C PHE A 560 23.89 -14.77 -9.53
N GLN A 561 24.55 -14.10 -8.59
CA GLN A 561 26.02 -14.09 -8.50
C GLN A 561 26.60 -15.50 -8.35
N ARG A 562 25.99 -16.34 -7.50
CA ARG A 562 26.42 -17.74 -7.34
C ARG A 562 26.27 -18.56 -8.62
N ALA A 563 25.17 -18.37 -9.36
CA ALA A 563 24.96 -19.03 -10.64
C ALA A 563 26.01 -18.60 -11.67
N LEU A 564 26.35 -17.30 -11.70
CA LEU A 564 27.37 -16.77 -12.59
C LEU A 564 28.76 -17.30 -12.26
N THR A 565 29.16 -17.33 -10.98
CA THR A 565 30.45 -17.89 -10.55
C THR A 565 30.54 -19.38 -10.84
N LYS A 566 29.44 -20.12 -10.70
CA LYS A 566 29.38 -21.54 -11.06
C LYS A 566 29.63 -21.74 -12.55
N MET A 567 29.00 -20.93 -13.41
CA MET A 567 29.26 -20.97 -14.86
C MET A 567 30.70 -20.60 -15.21
N GLN A 568 31.31 -19.59 -14.55
CA GLN A 568 32.72 -19.25 -14.75
C GLN A 568 33.65 -20.43 -14.47
N ALA A 569 33.36 -21.18 -13.40
CA ALA A 569 34.13 -22.35 -13.01
C ALA A 569 33.95 -23.54 -13.98
N GLU A 570 32.75 -23.69 -14.56
CA GLU A 570 32.45 -24.76 -15.54
C GLU A 570 33.06 -24.45 -16.92
N ASP A 571 33.13 -23.18 -17.32
CA ASP A 571 33.65 -22.73 -18.63
C ASP A 571 35.17 -22.42 -18.64
N ASN A 572 35.89 -22.60 -17.53
CA ASN A 572 37.32 -22.28 -17.35
C ASN A 572 37.69 -20.83 -17.76
N LEU A 573 36.81 -19.87 -17.52
CA LEU A 573 37.06 -18.46 -17.84
C LEU A 573 37.89 -17.77 -16.72
N PRO A 574 38.81 -16.85 -17.05
CA PRO A 574 39.58 -16.13 -16.03
C PRO A 574 38.66 -15.27 -15.15
N PRO A 575 38.97 -15.10 -13.85
CA PRO A 575 38.17 -14.24 -12.98
C PRO A 575 38.21 -12.80 -13.49
N SER A 576 37.04 -12.15 -13.53
CA SER A 576 36.92 -10.73 -13.88
C SER A 576 37.79 -9.89 -12.95
N ALA A 577 38.71 -9.10 -13.52
CA ALA A 577 39.54 -8.16 -12.76
C ALA A 577 38.63 -7.19 -11.99
N GLY A 578 38.78 -7.20 -10.67
CA GLY A 578 37.94 -6.46 -9.72
C GLY A 578 38.29 -4.98 -9.59
#